data_AF-A0A1R4I7V8-F1
#
_entry.id   AF-A0A1R4I7V8-F1
#
_cell.length_a   1.000
_cell.length_b   1.000
_cell.length_c   1.000
_cell.angle_alpha   90.00
_cell.angle_beta   90.00
_cell.angle_gamma   90.00
#
_symmetry.space_group_name_H-M   'P 1'
#
loop_
_entity.id
_entity.type
_entity.pdbx_description
1 polymer ?
#
loop_
_entity_poly.entity_id
_entity_poly.type
_entity_poly.pdbx_seq_one_letter_code
_entity_poly.pdbx_strand_id
1 'polypeptide(L)'
;MKKIDLTKNEKEVVEQALDHWVDNGLLGQGQVDELKSTIDQRSFEWKSLARYAFWVALVSLVFSVFSLFADDALVKFVERFYETPNIVFCLVFAVVAVGFYVLGFRNKKRYPDKTFSNETLMLAGSFATAACIGFLGQVLNKNTSHYTISFLLSILIYIWLAIKLRSKLIWVFALVALGVWFGTETSYHSNWGFKFWGMNFPLRFTLFGLIITAFSIWGQSRIKPIAAFQSVSYVIGLLYTMIALWCLSIFGNYSSFDNWTQVRQYEIFYWGLLGTLLSLALALYGMKTKDHVARDIGFVFFILNLYTRFVEYLWDNINRTIFFLILAISFWAVGRWAEKVWRKGQPN
;
A
#
# COMPACT_ATOMS: atom_id res chain seq x y z
N MET A 1 43.12 14.13 0.78
CA MET A 1 42.43 12.83 0.60
C MET A 1 40.94 13.08 0.46
N LYS A 2 40.22 12.25 -0.29
CA LYS A 2 38.77 12.40 -0.49
C LYS A 2 38.08 11.90 0.79
N LYS A 3 37.44 12.79 1.53
CA LYS A 3 36.74 12.43 2.77
C LYS A 3 35.51 11.59 2.48
N ILE A 4 35.20 10.67 3.39
CA ILE A 4 34.01 9.81 3.31
C ILE A 4 32.94 10.43 4.20
N ASP A 5 31.80 10.77 3.59
CA ASP A 5 30.64 11.31 4.32
C ASP A 5 29.75 10.15 4.80
N LEU A 6 29.72 9.92 6.11
CA LEU A 6 28.87 8.91 6.73
C LEU A 6 27.74 9.55 7.54
N THR A 7 26.58 8.90 7.58
CA THR A 7 25.53 9.28 8.55
C THR A 7 26.01 9.04 9.97
N LYS A 8 25.35 9.65 10.98
CA LYS A 8 25.77 9.51 12.39
C LYS A 8 25.89 8.03 12.81
N ASN A 9 24.89 7.22 12.46
CA ASN A 9 24.88 5.79 12.80
C ASN A 9 25.95 5.01 12.01
N GLU A 10 26.15 5.31 10.72
CA GLU A 10 27.22 4.67 9.93
C GLU A 10 28.61 5.03 10.46
N LYS A 11 28.82 6.28 10.88
CA LYS A 11 30.06 6.73 11.51
C LYS A 11 30.32 6.00 12.81
N GLU A 12 29.33 5.91 13.71
CA GLU A 12 29.45 5.15 14.96
C GLU A 12 29.79 3.67 14.70
N VAL A 13 29.13 3.03 13.73
CA VAL A 13 29.41 1.63 13.36
C VAL A 13 30.83 1.45 12.80
N VAL A 14 31.29 2.38 11.95
CA VAL A 14 32.64 2.32 11.38
C VAL A 14 33.70 2.60 12.44
N GLU A 15 33.46 3.54 13.35
CA GLU A 15 34.36 3.81 14.48
C GLU A 15 34.45 2.60 15.43
N GLN A 16 33.32 1.98 15.76
CA GLN A 16 33.29 0.73 16.55
C GLN A 16 34.02 -0.42 15.87
N ALA A 17 33.86 -0.59 14.55
CA ALA A 17 34.58 -1.63 13.81
C ALA A 17 36.09 -1.39 13.78
N LEU A 18 36.52 -0.13 13.64
CA LEU A 18 37.94 0.25 13.67
C LEU A 18 38.55 0.03 15.06
N ASP A 19 37.83 0.37 16.13
CA ASP A 19 38.25 0.15 17.51
C ASP A 19 38.36 -1.35 17.81
N HIS A 20 37.37 -2.14 17.38
CA HIS A 20 37.41 -3.60 17.49
C HIS A 20 38.62 -4.21 16.75
N TRP A 21 39.03 -3.68 15.60
CA TRP A 21 40.20 -4.17 14.87
C TRP A 21 41.53 -3.77 15.50
N VAL A 22 41.58 -2.64 16.23
CA VAL A 22 42.73 -2.28 17.08
C VAL A 22 42.82 -3.23 18.26
N ASP A 23 41.70 -3.49 18.95
CA ASP A 23 41.65 -4.37 20.12
C ASP A 23 42.06 -5.81 19.80
N ASN A 24 41.80 -6.27 18.57
CA ASN A 24 42.22 -7.59 18.09
C ASN A 24 43.63 -7.61 17.46
N GLY A 25 44.37 -6.49 17.51
CA GLY A 25 45.74 -6.38 16.98
C GLY A 25 45.84 -6.47 15.45
N LEU A 26 44.73 -6.28 14.73
CA LEU A 26 44.67 -6.33 13.27
C LEU A 26 45.10 -5.01 12.62
N LEU A 27 45.03 -3.90 13.37
CA LEU A 27 45.42 -2.56 12.94
C LEU A 27 46.23 -1.84 14.01
N GLY A 28 47.18 -0.99 13.59
CA GLY A 28 47.91 -0.11 14.52
C GLY A 28 47.11 1.14 14.86
N GLN A 29 47.21 1.61 16.12
CA GLN A 29 46.50 2.79 16.63
C GLN A 29 46.61 4.01 15.72
N GLY A 30 47.83 4.30 15.23
CA GLY A 30 48.10 5.44 14.36
C GLY A 30 47.41 5.37 12.98
N GLN A 31 47.16 4.17 12.45
CA GLN A 31 46.41 4.00 11.19
C GLN A 31 44.91 4.24 11.41
N VAL A 32 44.38 3.88 12.58
CA VAL A 32 42.96 4.12 12.91
C VAL A 32 42.68 5.60 13.13
N ASP A 33 43.59 6.32 13.77
CA ASP A 33 43.45 7.78 13.93
C ASP A 33 43.46 8.50 12.58
N GLU A 34 44.32 8.07 11.65
CA GLU A 34 44.33 8.59 10.28
C GLU A 34 43.02 8.26 9.54
N LEU A 35 42.52 7.03 9.65
CA LEU A 35 41.24 6.62 9.04
C LEU A 35 40.05 7.39 9.61
N LYS A 36 39.95 7.54 10.93
CA LYS A 36 38.90 8.34 11.59
C LYS A 36 38.93 9.80 11.14
N SER A 37 40.11 10.37 10.90
CA SER A 37 40.27 11.75 10.40
C SER A 37 39.73 11.97 8.98
N THR A 38 39.57 10.88 8.20
CA THR A 38 39.01 10.94 6.84
C THR A 38 37.48 10.82 6.79
N ILE A 39 36.82 10.58 7.94
CA ILE A 39 35.37 10.39 8.05
C ILE A 39 34.70 11.69 8.53
N ASP A 40 33.95 12.34 7.64
CA ASP A 40 33.11 13.49 8.00
C ASP A 40 31.67 13.03 8.30
N GLN A 41 31.07 13.65 9.32
CA GLN A 41 29.70 13.36 9.70
C GLN A 41 28.75 14.15 8.79
N ARG A 42 27.96 13.42 8.00
CA ARG A 42 26.86 13.99 7.22
C ARG A 42 25.74 14.40 8.19
N SER A 43 25.68 15.70 8.49
CA SER A 43 24.78 16.26 9.51
C SER A 43 23.30 16.21 9.14
N PHE A 44 22.95 16.02 7.85
CA PHE A 44 21.56 15.98 7.42
C PHE A 44 21.31 15.00 6.27
N GLU A 45 20.41 14.03 6.48
CA GLU A 45 19.97 13.06 5.47
C GLU A 45 18.93 13.66 4.51
N TRP A 46 19.37 14.54 3.61
CA TRP A 46 18.52 15.14 2.57
C TRP A 46 17.70 14.12 1.77
N LYS A 47 18.23 12.90 1.61
CA LYS A 47 17.53 11.78 0.95
C LYS A 47 16.30 11.31 1.74
N SER A 48 16.42 11.21 3.06
CA SER A 48 15.33 10.82 3.95
C SER A 48 14.29 11.93 4.03
N LEU A 49 14.72 13.19 4.20
CA LEU A 49 13.81 14.35 4.14
C LEU A 49 13.05 14.38 2.81
N ALA A 50 13.75 14.27 1.67
CA ALA A 50 13.12 14.27 0.37
C ALA A 50 12.09 13.14 0.25
N ARG A 51 12.44 11.92 0.67
CA ARG A 51 11.51 10.78 0.68
C ARG A 51 10.25 11.07 1.49
N TYR A 52 10.39 11.56 2.72
CA TYR A 52 9.24 11.88 3.57
C TYR A 52 8.42 13.05 3.02
N ALA A 53 9.07 14.11 2.53
CA ALA A 53 8.39 15.23 1.92
C ALA A 53 7.58 14.83 0.68
N PHE A 54 8.12 13.94 -0.18
CA PHE A 54 7.37 13.39 -1.31
C PHE A 54 6.22 12.49 -0.86
N TRP A 55 6.37 11.70 0.20
CA TRP A 55 5.26 10.92 0.77
C TRP A 55 4.17 11.81 1.35
N VAL A 56 4.54 12.87 2.08
CA VAL A 56 3.57 13.85 2.59
C VAL A 56 2.88 14.53 1.42
N ALA A 57 3.61 15.01 0.42
CA ALA A 57 3.03 15.62 -0.79
C ALA A 57 2.09 14.65 -1.52
N LEU A 58 2.45 13.38 -1.61
CA LEU A 58 1.63 12.32 -2.20
C LEU A 58 0.33 12.12 -1.41
N VAL A 59 0.43 11.96 -0.09
CA VAL A 59 -0.73 11.79 0.81
C VAL A 59 -1.61 13.03 0.78
N SER A 60 -1.04 14.23 0.79
CA SER A 60 -1.76 15.50 0.65
C SER A 60 -2.45 15.62 -0.70
N LEU A 61 -1.84 15.18 -1.80
CA LEU A 61 -2.48 15.16 -3.12
C LEU A 61 -3.69 14.22 -3.11
N VAL A 62 -3.54 13.01 -2.55
CA VAL A 62 -4.62 12.04 -2.40
C VAL A 62 -5.77 12.63 -1.56
N PHE A 63 -5.47 13.21 -0.40
CA PHE A 63 -6.47 13.84 0.46
C PHE A 63 -7.11 15.06 -0.19
N SER A 64 -6.38 15.86 -0.96
CA SER A 64 -6.94 16.97 -1.73
C SER A 64 -7.98 16.46 -2.73
N VAL A 65 -7.69 15.37 -3.44
CA VAL A 65 -8.65 14.75 -4.36
C VAL A 65 -9.87 14.21 -3.61
N PHE A 66 -9.69 13.52 -2.47
CA PHE A 66 -10.83 13.04 -1.67
C PHE A 66 -11.67 14.19 -1.08
N SER A 67 -11.01 15.25 -0.59
CA SER A 67 -11.67 16.45 -0.07
C SER A 67 -12.47 17.17 -1.16
N LEU A 68 -11.97 17.18 -2.41
CA LEU A 68 -12.69 17.75 -3.55
C LEU A 68 -14.03 17.05 -3.80
N PHE A 69 -14.16 15.76 -3.50
CA PHE A 69 -15.43 15.03 -3.61
C PHE A 69 -16.38 15.25 -2.41
N ALA A 70 -15.87 15.77 -1.29
CA ALA A 70 -16.64 16.01 -0.07
C ALA A 70 -17.05 17.48 0.11
N ASP A 71 -16.58 18.39 -0.76
CA ASP A 71 -16.75 19.83 -0.62
C ASP A 71 -17.88 20.38 -1.53
N ASP A 72 -18.92 20.90 -0.90
CA ASP A 72 -20.05 21.59 -1.57
C ASP A 72 -19.59 22.80 -2.40
N ALA A 73 -18.43 23.38 -2.10
CA ALA A 73 -17.87 24.49 -2.88
C ALA A 73 -17.45 24.05 -4.29
N LEU A 74 -16.93 22.82 -4.46
CA LEU A 74 -16.65 22.28 -5.79
C LEU A 74 -17.94 21.93 -6.51
N VAL A 75 -18.92 21.35 -5.82
CA VAL A 75 -20.24 21.08 -6.40
C VAL A 75 -20.84 22.38 -6.95
N LYS A 76 -20.82 23.47 -6.17
CA LYS A 76 -21.27 24.81 -6.60
C LYS A 76 -20.41 25.44 -7.70
N PHE A 77 -19.09 25.22 -7.68
CA PHE A 77 -18.19 25.67 -8.74
C PHE A 77 -18.45 24.91 -10.05
N VAL A 78 -18.63 23.59 -9.98
CA VAL A 78 -19.01 22.73 -11.11
C VAL A 78 -20.43 23.04 -11.58
N GLU A 79 -21.35 23.43 -10.70
CA GLU A 79 -22.68 23.93 -11.06
C GLU A 79 -22.63 25.22 -11.89
N ARG A 80 -21.62 26.08 -11.71
CA ARG A 80 -21.39 27.21 -12.65
C ARG A 80 -20.99 26.74 -14.04
N PHE A 81 -20.46 25.53 -14.16
CA PHE A 81 -20.13 24.87 -15.41
C PHE A 81 -21.15 23.77 -15.76
N TYR A 82 -22.33 23.71 -15.15
CA TYR A 82 -23.32 22.63 -15.40
C TYR A 82 -23.81 22.60 -16.85
N GLU A 83 -23.74 23.73 -17.56
CA GLU A 83 -23.99 23.79 -19.00
C GLU A 83 -22.78 23.32 -19.85
N THR A 84 -21.61 23.17 -19.25
CA THR A 84 -20.41 22.68 -19.93
C THR A 84 -20.53 21.16 -20.10
N PRO A 85 -20.56 20.64 -21.32
CA PRO A 85 -20.76 19.21 -21.51
C PRO A 85 -19.59 18.41 -20.92
N ASN A 86 -19.88 17.27 -20.27
CA ASN A 86 -18.88 16.37 -19.65
C ASN A 86 -17.72 15.98 -20.60
N ILE A 87 -17.93 16.05 -21.92
CA ILE A 87 -16.88 15.85 -22.93
C ILE A 87 -15.74 16.87 -22.81
N VAL A 88 -16.03 18.11 -22.42
CA VAL A 88 -15.02 19.17 -22.25
C VAL A 88 -14.10 18.81 -21.09
N PHE A 89 -14.67 18.41 -19.94
CA PHE A 89 -13.87 17.93 -18.80
C PHE A 89 -13.06 16.69 -19.17
N CYS A 90 -13.66 15.72 -19.88
CA CYS A 90 -12.95 14.56 -20.40
C CYS A 90 -11.73 14.96 -21.25
N LEU A 91 -11.90 15.88 -22.21
CA LEU A 91 -10.82 16.34 -23.08
C LEU A 91 -9.73 17.10 -22.32
N VAL A 92 -10.11 17.99 -21.41
CA VAL A 92 -9.16 18.74 -20.57
C VAL A 92 -8.31 17.78 -19.74
N PHE A 93 -8.94 16.83 -19.04
CA PHE A 93 -8.20 15.85 -18.25
C PHE A 93 -7.36 14.90 -19.11
N ALA A 94 -7.81 14.56 -20.32
CA ALA A 94 -6.99 13.81 -21.28
C ALA A 94 -5.71 14.57 -21.66
N VAL A 95 -5.82 15.86 -22.01
CA VAL A 95 -4.67 16.70 -22.36
C VAL A 95 -3.71 16.85 -21.17
N VAL A 96 -4.25 17.09 -19.98
CA VAL A 96 -3.47 17.20 -18.74
C VAL A 96 -2.75 15.89 -18.43
N ALA A 97 -3.42 14.75 -18.56
CA ALA A 97 -2.82 13.43 -18.35
C ALA A 97 -1.66 13.19 -19.33
N VAL A 98 -1.87 13.45 -20.62
CA VAL A 98 -0.81 13.34 -21.65
C VAL A 98 0.36 14.26 -21.32
N GLY A 99 0.09 15.51 -20.94
CA GLY A 99 1.11 16.48 -20.52
C GLY A 99 1.99 15.94 -19.39
N PHE A 100 1.38 15.43 -18.31
CA PHE A 100 2.09 14.86 -17.18
C PHE A 100 2.91 13.61 -17.55
N TYR A 101 2.36 12.70 -18.36
CA TYR A 101 3.10 11.52 -18.79
C TYR A 101 4.27 11.86 -19.71
N VAL A 102 4.10 12.81 -20.63
CA VAL A 102 5.18 13.28 -21.52
C VAL A 102 6.28 13.96 -20.70
N LEU A 103 5.92 14.82 -19.74
CA LEU A 103 6.88 15.46 -18.85
C LEU A 103 7.62 14.44 -17.97
N GLY A 104 6.89 13.48 -17.39
CA GLY A 104 7.48 12.39 -16.62
C GLY A 104 8.44 11.54 -17.44
N PHE A 105 8.09 11.21 -18.69
CA PHE A 105 8.96 10.45 -19.59
C PHE A 105 10.20 11.24 -20.01
N ARG A 106 10.03 12.51 -20.39
CA ARG A 106 11.13 13.40 -20.76
C ARG A 106 12.10 13.59 -19.61
N ASN A 107 11.59 13.83 -18.40
CA ASN A 107 12.43 13.99 -17.22
C ASN A 107 13.12 12.69 -16.81
N LYS A 108 12.49 11.53 -16.99
CA LYS A 108 13.14 10.23 -16.75
C LYS A 108 14.33 9.98 -17.68
N LYS A 109 14.26 10.45 -18.93
CA LYS A 109 15.38 10.38 -19.88
C LYS A 109 16.49 11.40 -19.59
N ARG A 110 16.13 12.60 -19.14
CA ARG A 110 17.08 13.72 -18.94
C ARG A 110 17.71 13.74 -17.54
N TYR A 111 16.99 13.27 -16.53
CA TYR A 111 17.39 13.25 -15.12
C TYR A 111 17.01 11.90 -14.48
N PRO A 112 17.71 10.81 -14.81
CA PRO A 112 17.43 9.48 -14.28
C PRO A 112 17.57 9.41 -12.74
N ASP A 113 18.42 10.26 -12.16
CA ASP A 113 18.67 10.31 -10.71
C ASP A 113 17.51 10.93 -9.91
N LYS A 114 16.59 11.65 -10.56
CA LYS A 114 15.42 12.29 -9.93
C LYS A 114 14.20 11.36 -9.92
N THR A 115 14.36 10.15 -9.40
CA THR A 115 13.33 9.10 -9.40
C THR A 115 12.00 9.58 -8.78
N PHE A 116 12.04 10.20 -7.61
CA PHE A 116 10.85 10.65 -6.89
C PHE A 116 10.05 11.71 -7.66
N SER A 117 10.70 12.75 -8.18
CA SER A 117 10.02 13.80 -8.96
C SER A 117 9.39 13.25 -10.24
N ASN A 118 10.08 12.31 -10.89
CA ASN A 118 9.55 11.65 -12.08
C ASN A 118 8.31 10.81 -11.74
N GLU A 119 8.33 10.10 -10.61
CA GLU A 119 7.19 9.32 -10.12
C GLU A 119 5.99 10.21 -9.73
N THR A 120 6.22 11.38 -9.11
CA THR A 120 5.14 12.33 -8.79
C THR A 120 4.44 12.85 -10.05
N LEU A 121 5.19 13.15 -11.12
CA LEU A 121 4.58 13.55 -12.40
C LEU A 121 3.75 12.42 -13.01
N MET A 122 4.25 11.18 -12.95
CA MET A 122 3.52 10.01 -13.46
C MET A 122 2.23 9.76 -12.67
N LEU A 123 2.27 9.98 -11.36
CA LEU A 123 1.12 9.90 -10.48
C LEU A 123 0.06 10.97 -10.78
N ALA A 124 0.48 12.23 -10.98
CA ALA A 124 -0.44 13.28 -11.37
C ALA A 124 -1.14 12.92 -12.70
N GLY A 125 -0.39 12.34 -13.65
CA GLY A 125 -0.94 11.78 -14.87
C GLY A 125 -1.96 10.66 -14.64
N SER A 126 -1.74 9.75 -13.67
CA SER A 126 -2.72 8.70 -13.35
C SER A 126 -3.99 9.26 -12.72
N PHE A 127 -3.92 10.26 -11.84
CA PHE A 127 -5.12 10.91 -11.33
C PHE A 127 -5.91 11.63 -12.43
N ALA A 128 -5.23 12.35 -13.32
CA ALA A 128 -5.86 12.98 -14.46
C ALA A 128 -6.51 11.94 -15.41
N THR A 129 -5.88 10.77 -15.58
CA THR A 129 -6.47 9.65 -16.35
C THR A 129 -7.73 9.10 -15.69
N ALA A 130 -7.71 8.89 -14.37
CA ALA A 130 -8.90 8.45 -13.64
C ALA A 130 -10.06 9.45 -13.78
N ALA A 131 -9.78 10.75 -13.63
CA ALA A 131 -10.76 11.81 -13.82
C ALA A 131 -11.32 11.83 -15.25
N CYS A 132 -10.44 11.78 -16.26
CA CYS A 132 -10.82 11.70 -17.68
C CYS A 132 -11.78 10.54 -17.94
N ILE A 133 -11.48 9.35 -17.41
CA ILE A 133 -12.30 8.15 -17.62
C ILE A 133 -13.61 8.24 -16.85
N GLY A 134 -13.62 8.84 -15.66
CA GLY A 134 -14.85 9.11 -14.93
C GLY A 134 -15.82 9.99 -15.72
N PHE A 135 -15.34 11.10 -16.28
CA PHE A 135 -16.15 11.97 -17.16
C PHE A 135 -16.54 11.29 -18.47
N LEU A 136 -15.62 10.53 -19.10
CA LEU A 136 -15.93 9.74 -20.29
C LEU A 136 -17.05 8.74 -20.02
N GLY A 137 -17.02 8.07 -18.87
CA GLY A 137 -18.07 7.16 -18.44
C GLY A 137 -19.42 7.84 -18.37
N GLN A 138 -19.49 9.06 -17.81
CA GLN A 138 -20.74 9.83 -17.79
C GLN A 138 -21.22 10.27 -19.18
N VAL A 139 -20.31 10.51 -20.13
CA VAL A 139 -20.66 10.82 -21.52
C VAL A 139 -21.23 9.59 -22.23
N LEU A 140 -20.58 8.44 -22.08
CA LEU A 140 -20.92 7.20 -22.79
C LEU A 140 -22.16 6.50 -22.20
N ASN A 141 -22.30 6.51 -20.87
CA ASN A 141 -23.33 5.75 -20.15
C ASN A 141 -24.55 6.57 -19.76
N LYS A 142 -24.87 7.63 -20.50
CA LYS A 142 -26.00 8.53 -20.19
C LYS A 142 -27.35 7.78 -20.05
N ASN A 143 -27.48 6.58 -20.63
CA ASN A 143 -28.69 5.74 -20.62
C ASN A 143 -28.50 4.31 -20.04
N THR A 144 -27.30 3.91 -19.61
CA THR A 144 -27.02 2.54 -19.17
C THR A 144 -26.23 2.53 -17.86
N SER A 145 -26.74 1.91 -16.80
CA SER A 145 -26.08 1.82 -15.47
C SER A 145 -24.78 0.99 -15.43
N HIS A 146 -24.16 0.72 -16.58
CA HIS A 146 -22.98 -0.10 -16.75
C HIS A 146 -21.68 0.70 -16.67
N TYR A 147 -21.35 1.20 -15.48
CA TYR A 147 -20.09 1.92 -15.23
C TYR A 147 -18.84 1.03 -15.36
N THR A 148 -18.98 -0.30 -15.36
CA THR A 148 -17.86 -1.23 -15.34
C THR A 148 -16.94 -1.12 -16.56
N ILE A 149 -17.48 -0.79 -17.73
CA ILE A 149 -16.70 -0.65 -18.97
C ILE A 149 -15.66 0.48 -18.85
N SER A 150 -15.98 1.55 -18.13
CA SER A 150 -15.06 2.67 -17.90
C SER A 150 -13.87 2.24 -17.05
N PHE A 151 -14.11 1.46 -16.00
CA PHE A 151 -13.03 0.90 -15.19
C PHE A 151 -12.17 -0.08 -15.98
N LEU A 152 -12.78 -0.91 -16.85
CA LEU A 152 -12.03 -1.81 -17.73
C LEU A 152 -11.08 -1.04 -18.65
N LEU A 153 -11.55 0.06 -19.25
CA LEU A 153 -10.74 0.93 -20.08
C LEU A 153 -9.55 1.52 -19.29
N SER A 154 -9.77 1.94 -18.04
CA SER A 154 -8.71 2.46 -17.17
C SER A 154 -7.60 1.44 -16.90
N ILE A 155 -7.98 0.18 -16.68
CA ILE A 155 -7.04 -0.92 -16.44
C ILE A 155 -6.14 -1.11 -17.66
N LEU A 156 -6.72 -1.14 -18.86
CA LEU A 156 -5.96 -1.31 -20.11
C LEU A 156 -4.97 -0.16 -20.32
N ILE A 157 -5.41 1.08 -20.09
CA ILE A 157 -4.55 2.28 -20.19
C ILE A 157 -3.40 2.20 -19.17
N TYR A 158 -3.69 1.88 -17.90
CA TYR A 158 -2.66 1.78 -16.88
C TYR A 158 -1.68 0.63 -17.12
N ILE A 159 -2.15 -0.54 -17.54
CA ILE A 159 -1.27 -1.67 -17.89
C ILE A 159 -0.32 -1.26 -19.03
N TRP A 160 -0.85 -0.66 -20.09
CA TRP A 160 -0.04 -0.23 -21.23
C TRP A 160 1.01 0.82 -20.82
N LEU A 161 0.59 1.84 -20.06
CA LEU A 161 1.48 2.89 -19.56
C LEU A 161 2.53 2.34 -18.59
N ALA A 162 2.15 1.44 -17.68
CA ALA A 162 3.05 0.83 -16.72
C ALA A 162 4.15 0.05 -17.43
N ILE A 163 3.80 -0.76 -18.45
CA ILE A 163 4.76 -1.54 -19.25
C ILE A 163 5.68 -0.58 -20.03
N LYS A 164 5.12 0.38 -20.77
CA LYS A 164 5.88 1.30 -21.63
C LYS A 164 6.84 2.17 -20.83
N LEU A 165 6.41 2.64 -19.67
CA LEU A 165 7.19 3.56 -18.83
C LEU A 165 8.01 2.84 -17.74
N ARG A 166 7.88 1.51 -17.63
CA ARG A 166 8.45 0.66 -16.57
C ARG A 166 8.22 1.27 -15.19
N SER A 167 6.98 1.64 -14.89
CA SER A 167 6.60 2.31 -13.64
C SER A 167 5.83 1.36 -12.73
N LYS A 168 6.44 1.02 -11.58
CA LYS A 168 5.79 0.21 -10.54
C LYS A 168 4.58 0.94 -9.95
N LEU A 169 4.64 2.26 -9.84
CA LEU A 169 3.54 3.08 -9.31
C LEU A 169 2.31 3.01 -10.22
N ILE A 170 2.46 3.16 -11.54
CA ILE A 170 1.31 3.04 -12.46
C ILE A 170 0.74 1.61 -12.42
N TRP A 171 1.58 0.60 -12.21
CA TRP A 171 1.12 -0.78 -12.01
C TRP A 171 0.28 -0.94 -10.73
N VAL A 172 0.61 -0.23 -9.64
CA VAL A 172 -0.25 -0.16 -8.44
C VAL A 172 -1.64 0.36 -8.82
N PHE A 173 -1.72 1.47 -9.57
CA PHE A 173 -3.01 2.01 -10.03
C PHE A 173 -3.78 1.05 -10.93
N ALA A 174 -3.09 0.28 -11.79
CA ALA A 174 -3.71 -0.77 -12.59
C ALA A 174 -4.38 -1.84 -11.71
N LEU A 175 -3.69 -2.30 -10.65
CA LEU A 175 -4.21 -3.31 -9.72
C LEU A 175 -5.30 -2.77 -8.79
N VAL A 176 -5.23 -1.49 -8.42
CA VAL A 176 -6.31 -0.79 -7.69
C VAL A 176 -7.54 -0.67 -8.57
N ALA A 177 -7.38 -0.19 -9.81
CA ALA A 177 -8.46 -0.10 -10.79
C ALA A 177 -9.08 -1.49 -11.08
N LEU A 178 -8.26 -2.55 -11.14
CA LEU A 178 -8.73 -3.93 -11.28
C LEU A 178 -9.58 -4.37 -10.09
N GLY A 179 -9.20 -4.00 -8.86
CA GLY A 179 -10.01 -4.25 -7.68
C GLY A 179 -11.34 -3.50 -7.70
N VAL A 180 -11.33 -2.22 -8.09
CA VAL A 180 -12.55 -1.41 -8.25
C VAL A 180 -13.47 -2.02 -9.31
N TRP A 181 -12.92 -2.36 -10.48
CA TRP A 181 -13.65 -3.03 -11.57
C TRP A 181 -14.29 -4.33 -11.08
N PHE A 182 -13.53 -5.21 -10.43
CA PHE A 182 -14.03 -6.48 -9.90
C PHE A 182 -15.14 -6.26 -8.86
N GLY A 183 -14.96 -5.28 -7.96
CA GLY A 183 -16.01 -4.89 -7.02
C GLY A 183 -17.28 -4.46 -7.75
N THR A 184 -17.18 -3.52 -8.67
CA THR A 184 -18.33 -2.99 -9.42
C THR A 184 -19.02 -4.05 -10.30
N GLU A 185 -18.26 -4.94 -10.94
CA GLU A 185 -18.81 -5.97 -11.83
C GLU A 185 -19.57 -7.04 -11.04
N THR A 186 -18.98 -7.51 -9.94
CA THR A 186 -19.66 -8.48 -9.08
C THR A 186 -20.88 -7.87 -8.39
N SER A 187 -20.87 -6.57 -8.09
CA SER A 187 -22.05 -5.84 -7.61
C SER A 187 -23.12 -5.72 -8.68
N TYR A 188 -22.74 -5.38 -9.92
CA TYR A 188 -23.67 -5.25 -11.02
C TYR A 188 -24.42 -6.57 -11.25
N HIS A 189 -23.69 -7.69 -11.32
CA HIS A 189 -24.31 -9.02 -11.48
C HIS A 189 -25.10 -9.50 -10.26
N SER A 190 -24.88 -8.93 -9.07
CA SER A 190 -25.71 -9.17 -7.90
C SER A 190 -26.86 -8.16 -7.76
N ASN A 191 -27.18 -7.38 -8.79
CA ASN A 191 -28.16 -6.29 -8.75
C ASN A 191 -27.92 -5.32 -7.58
N TRP A 192 -26.66 -4.98 -7.34
CA TRP A 192 -26.18 -4.16 -6.22
C TRP A 192 -26.49 -4.74 -4.83
N GLY A 193 -26.88 -6.01 -4.75
CA GLY A 193 -27.05 -6.75 -3.51
C GLY A 193 -25.73 -7.12 -2.83
N PHE A 194 -25.82 -7.42 -1.53
CA PHE A 194 -24.65 -7.76 -0.71
C PHE A 194 -23.96 -9.07 -1.10
N LYS A 195 -24.64 -10.01 -1.78
CA LYS A 195 -24.10 -11.33 -2.14
C LYS A 195 -24.07 -11.57 -3.65
N PHE A 196 -22.92 -12.03 -4.14
CA PHE A 196 -22.69 -12.50 -5.51
C PHE A 196 -22.23 -13.94 -5.39
N TRP A 197 -22.99 -14.87 -5.95
CA TRP A 197 -22.78 -16.32 -5.78
C TRP A 197 -22.62 -16.73 -4.30
N GLY A 198 -23.44 -16.14 -3.42
CA GLY A 198 -23.39 -16.41 -1.97
C GLY A 198 -22.23 -15.74 -1.22
N MET A 199 -21.35 -15.03 -1.91
CA MET A 199 -20.18 -14.35 -1.31
C MET A 199 -20.45 -12.86 -1.13
N ASN A 200 -20.19 -12.34 0.06
CA ASN A 200 -20.13 -10.89 0.29
C ASN A 200 -18.82 -10.28 -0.19
N PHE A 201 -18.72 -8.95 -0.14
CA PHE A 201 -17.53 -8.22 -0.62
C PHE A 201 -16.22 -8.72 0.01
N PRO A 202 -16.08 -8.82 1.35
CA PRO A 202 -14.87 -9.38 1.96
C PRO A 202 -14.48 -10.77 1.44
N LEU A 203 -15.45 -11.68 1.27
CA LEU A 203 -15.14 -13.02 0.76
C LEU A 203 -14.70 -12.99 -0.72
N ARG A 204 -15.37 -12.20 -1.57
CA ARG A 204 -14.97 -12.01 -2.98
C ARG A 204 -13.55 -11.47 -3.10
N PHE A 205 -13.21 -10.44 -2.31
CA PHE A 205 -11.88 -9.81 -2.33
C PHE A 205 -10.79 -10.71 -1.75
N THR A 206 -11.13 -11.59 -0.81
CA THR A 206 -10.21 -12.62 -0.31
C THR A 206 -9.74 -13.53 -1.44
N LEU A 207 -10.68 -14.08 -2.21
CA LEU A 207 -10.39 -14.95 -3.35
C LEU A 207 -9.68 -14.20 -4.48
N PHE A 208 -10.13 -12.98 -4.78
CA PHE A 208 -9.50 -12.13 -5.78
C PHE A 208 -8.03 -11.83 -5.46
N GLY A 209 -7.73 -11.46 -4.20
CA GLY A 209 -6.36 -11.26 -3.74
C GLY A 209 -5.51 -12.53 -3.84
N LEU A 210 -6.09 -13.70 -3.55
CA LEU A 210 -5.40 -14.99 -3.68
C LEU A 210 -5.07 -15.29 -5.14
N ILE A 211 -5.99 -15.02 -6.06
CA ILE A 211 -5.77 -15.19 -7.51
C ILE A 211 -4.63 -14.27 -7.98
N ILE A 212 -4.62 -13.00 -7.57
CA ILE A 212 -3.54 -12.06 -7.91
C ILE A 212 -2.20 -12.56 -7.35
N THR A 213 -2.18 -13.02 -6.10
CA THR A 213 -0.98 -13.54 -5.44
C THR A 213 -0.46 -14.78 -6.16
N ALA A 214 -1.33 -15.74 -6.45
CA ALA A 214 -1.02 -16.95 -7.20
C ALA A 214 -0.49 -16.64 -8.61
N PHE A 215 -1.15 -15.72 -9.32
CA PHE A 215 -0.70 -15.26 -10.62
C PHE A 215 0.68 -14.61 -10.53
N SER A 216 0.93 -13.77 -9.52
CA SER A 216 2.23 -13.15 -9.30
C SER A 216 3.35 -14.19 -9.13
N ILE A 217 3.13 -15.21 -8.31
CA ILE A 217 4.15 -16.23 -8.02
C ILE A 217 4.39 -17.15 -9.24
N TRP A 218 3.33 -17.68 -9.85
CA TRP A 218 3.47 -18.78 -10.83
C TRP A 218 3.36 -18.33 -12.29
N GLY A 219 2.59 -17.28 -12.57
CA GLY A 219 2.25 -16.84 -13.93
C GLY A 219 3.08 -15.65 -14.39
N GLN A 220 3.15 -14.59 -13.59
CA GLN A 220 3.66 -13.28 -13.99
C GLN A 220 5.15 -13.31 -14.36
N SER A 221 5.94 -14.14 -13.68
CA SER A 221 7.37 -14.35 -13.97
C SER A 221 7.62 -14.94 -15.36
N ARG A 222 6.65 -15.65 -15.95
CA ARG A 222 6.75 -16.24 -17.29
C ARG A 222 6.52 -15.22 -18.41
N ILE A 223 5.96 -14.05 -18.11
CA ILE A 223 5.54 -13.06 -19.10
C ILE A 223 6.51 -11.86 -19.06
N LYS A 224 7.50 -11.83 -19.98
CA LYS A 224 8.62 -10.86 -19.99
C LYS A 224 8.23 -9.38 -19.79
N PRO A 225 7.19 -8.85 -20.44
CA PRO A 225 6.82 -7.44 -20.29
C PRO A 225 6.34 -7.05 -18.89
N ILE A 226 5.80 -8.01 -18.12
CA ILE A 226 5.20 -7.75 -16.80
C ILE A 226 5.96 -8.40 -15.64
N ALA A 227 6.97 -9.22 -15.92
CA ALA A 227 7.79 -9.89 -14.91
C ALA A 227 8.43 -8.91 -13.91
N ALA A 228 8.80 -7.70 -14.37
CA ALA A 228 9.38 -6.65 -13.52
C ALA A 228 8.43 -6.11 -12.43
N PHE A 229 7.11 -6.35 -12.57
CA PHE A 229 6.10 -5.90 -11.61
C PHE A 229 5.66 -7.00 -10.63
N GLN A 230 6.27 -8.18 -10.68
CA GLN A 230 5.90 -9.33 -9.85
C GLN A 230 5.87 -8.96 -8.35
N SER A 231 6.90 -8.26 -7.86
CA SER A 231 6.98 -7.86 -6.45
C SER A 231 5.78 -6.98 -6.03
N VAL A 232 5.29 -6.13 -6.93
CA VAL A 232 4.18 -5.21 -6.68
C VAL A 232 2.86 -5.97 -6.66
N SER A 233 2.63 -6.85 -7.64
CA SER A 233 1.44 -7.71 -7.68
C SER A 233 1.39 -8.65 -6.48
N TYR A 234 2.54 -9.15 -6.03
CA TYR A 234 2.63 -10.01 -4.85
C TYR A 234 2.16 -9.28 -3.59
N VAL A 235 2.72 -8.09 -3.33
CA VAL A 235 2.33 -7.25 -2.19
C VAL A 235 0.84 -6.90 -2.23
N ILE A 236 0.34 -6.43 -3.38
CA ILE A 236 -1.06 -6.00 -3.50
C ILE A 236 -2.02 -7.17 -3.39
N GLY A 237 -1.69 -8.33 -3.98
CA GLY A 237 -2.50 -9.54 -3.84
C GLY A 237 -2.63 -9.97 -2.38
N LEU A 238 -1.50 -10.02 -1.65
CA LEU A 238 -1.51 -10.33 -0.22
C LEU A 238 -2.30 -9.32 0.59
N LEU A 239 -2.14 -8.02 0.32
CA LEU A 239 -2.91 -6.97 1.00
C LEU A 239 -4.41 -7.11 0.75
N TYR A 240 -4.84 -7.36 -0.49
CA TYR A 240 -6.25 -7.62 -0.78
C TYR A 240 -6.76 -8.80 0.02
N THR A 241 -6.04 -9.93 0.05
CA THR A 241 -6.46 -11.10 0.81
C THR A 241 -6.52 -10.79 2.31
N MET A 242 -5.47 -10.22 2.89
CA MET A 242 -5.38 -10.02 4.34
C MET A 242 -6.35 -8.95 4.85
N ILE A 243 -6.51 -7.82 4.13
CA ILE A 243 -7.49 -6.78 4.48
C ILE A 243 -8.90 -7.37 4.39
N ALA A 244 -9.21 -8.07 3.30
CA ALA A 244 -10.52 -8.64 3.11
C ALA A 244 -10.84 -9.72 4.15
N LEU A 245 -9.86 -10.53 4.54
CA LEU A 245 -10.01 -11.54 5.59
C LEU A 245 -10.21 -10.92 6.97
N TRP A 246 -9.53 -9.81 7.25
CA TRP A 246 -9.76 -9.02 8.46
C TRP A 246 -11.17 -8.38 8.47
N CYS A 247 -11.62 -7.83 7.35
CA CYS A 247 -13.01 -7.37 7.25
C CYS A 247 -14.00 -8.53 7.42
N LEU A 248 -13.69 -9.71 6.86
CA LEU A 248 -14.53 -10.90 6.95
C LEU A 248 -14.60 -11.41 8.40
N SER A 249 -13.54 -11.25 9.20
CA SER A 249 -13.58 -11.60 10.62
C SER A 249 -14.45 -10.66 11.47
N ILE A 250 -14.69 -9.42 11.01
CA ILE A 250 -15.59 -8.47 11.69
C ILE A 250 -17.04 -8.62 11.19
N PHE A 251 -17.21 -8.71 9.87
CA PHE A 251 -18.52 -8.64 9.22
C PHE A 251 -19.13 -10.01 8.90
N GLY A 252 -18.37 -11.10 8.94
CA GLY A 252 -18.82 -12.43 8.50
C GLY A 252 -19.28 -12.46 7.04
N ASN A 253 -20.01 -13.50 6.62
CA ASN A 253 -20.58 -13.61 5.26
C ASN A 253 -22.11 -13.44 5.24
N TYR A 254 -22.59 -12.32 5.81
CA TYR A 254 -24.02 -12.01 5.90
C TYR A 254 -24.54 -11.18 4.73
N SER A 255 -25.86 -11.24 4.50
CA SER A 255 -26.55 -10.69 3.33
C SER A 255 -27.14 -9.30 3.54
N SER A 256 -27.11 -8.76 4.76
CA SER A 256 -27.57 -7.41 5.07
C SER A 256 -26.95 -6.91 6.38
N PHE A 257 -26.93 -5.59 6.54
CA PHE A 257 -26.51 -4.94 7.78
C PHE A 257 -27.43 -5.32 8.95
N ASP A 258 -28.76 -5.38 8.71
CA ASP A 258 -29.74 -5.76 9.73
C ASP A 258 -29.50 -7.18 10.26
N ASN A 259 -29.22 -8.13 9.35
CA ASN A 259 -28.89 -9.50 9.75
C ASN A 259 -27.58 -9.56 10.53
N TRP A 260 -26.58 -8.74 10.18
CA TRP A 260 -25.32 -8.68 10.95
C TRP A 260 -25.55 -8.17 12.38
N THR A 261 -26.41 -7.17 12.58
CA THR A 261 -26.70 -6.64 13.93
C THR A 261 -27.40 -7.63 14.86
N GLN A 262 -28.10 -8.63 14.31
CA GLN A 262 -28.83 -9.64 15.08
C GLN A 262 -28.02 -10.93 15.31
N VAL A 263 -26.89 -11.09 14.62
CA VAL A 263 -26.02 -12.25 14.71
C VAL A 263 -25.14 -12.14 15.95
N ARG A 264 -25.10 -13.22 16.74
CA ARG A 264 -24.17 -13.33 17.87
C ARG A 264 -22.75 -13.48 17.33
N GLN A 265 -21.81 -12.68 17.84
CA GLN A 265 -20.39 -12.65 17.41
C GLN A 265 -19.68 -14.03 17.41
N TYR A 266 -20.17 -15.02 18.17
CA TYR A 266 -19.66 -16.39 18.13
C TYR A 266 -19.79 -17.02 16.72
N GLU A 267 -20.83 -16.68 15.95
CA GLU A 267 -20.99 -17.20 14.59
C GLU A 267 -19.94 -16.65 13.62
N ILE A 268 -19.23 -15.58 13.97
CA ILE A 268 -18.17 -15.00 13.14
C ILE A 268 -16.78 -15.50 13.57
N PHE A 269 -16.72 -16.24 14.69
CA PHE A 269 -15.48 -16.72 15.30
C PHE A 269 -14.61 -17.53 14.32
N TYR A 270 -15.22 -18.36 13.46
CA TYR A 270 -14.46 -19.18 12.52
C TYR A 270 -13.71 -18.34 11.49
N TRP A 271 -14.25 -17.19 11.07
CA TRP A 271 -13.53 -16.24 10.20
C TRP A 271 -12.39 -15.55 10.93
N GLY A 272 -12.58 -15.19 12.21
CA GLY A 272 -11.51 -14.65 13.06
C GLY A 272 -10.37 -15.65 13.29
N LEU A 273 -10.72 -16.91 13.56
CA LEU A 273 -9.74 -17.99 13.71
C LEU A 273 -8.98 -18.23 12.40
N LEU A 274 -9.68 -18.29 11.26
CA LEU A 274 -9.07 -18.45 9.94
C LEU A 274 -8.12 -17.29 9.62
N GLY A 275 -8.55 -16.03 9.84
CA GLY A 275 -7.70 -14.85 9.65
C GLY A 275 -6.45 -14.86 10.52
N THR A 276 -6.58 -15.25 11.78
CA THR A 276 -5.46 -15.36 12.73
C THR A 276 -4.49 -16.48 12.35
N LEU A 277 -5.00 -17.67 12.01
CA LEU A 277 -4.17 -18.81 11.62
C LEU A 277 -3.46 -18.55 10.29
N LEU A 278 -4.15 -17.97 9.30
CA LEU A 278 -3.56 -17.70 8.00
C LEU A 278 -2.48 -16.61 8.08
N SER A 279 -2.72 -15.54 8.85
CA SER A 279 -1.71 -14.48 9.07
C SER A 279 -0.49 -15.01 9.82
N LEU A 280 -0.68 -15.86 10.83
CA LEU A 280 0.43 -16.55 11.51
C LEU A 280 1.18 -17.50 10.57
N ALA A 281 0.47 -18.31 9.78
CA ALA A 281 1.07 -19.21 8.80
C ALA A 281 1.89 -18.44 7.76
N LEU A 282 1.38 -17.30 7.29
CA LEU A 282 2.08 -16.40 6.36
C LEU A 282 3.34 -15.80 7.01
N ALA A 283 3.26 -15.39 8.28
CA ALA A 283 4.40 -14.87 9.03
C ALA A 283 5.51 -15.93 9.18
N LEU A 284 5.13 -17.13 9.60
CA LEU A 284 6.03 -18.27 9.77
C LEU A 284 6.62 -18.73 8.44
N TYR A 285 5.81 -18.73 7.37
CA TYR A 285 6.29 -19.01 6.02
C TYR A 285 7.35 -17.99 5.60
N GLY A 286 7.07 -16.70 5.74
CA GLY A 286 8.02 -15.63 5.39
C GLY A 286 9.32 -15.69 6.20
N MET A 287 9.26 -16.10 7.47
CA MET A 287 10.46 -16.36 8.27
C MET A 287 11.29 -17.53 7.71
N LYS A 288 10.63 -18.64 7.33
CA LYS A 288 11.32 -19.84 6.80
C LYS A 288 11.92 -19.59 5.41
N THR A 289 11.23 -18.86 4.55
CA THR A 289 11.66 -18.60 3.16
C THR A 289 12.52 -17.36 3.01
N LYS A 290 12.78 -16.62 4.09
CA LYS A 290 13.41 -15.28 4.08
C LYS A 290 12.65 -14.27 3.21
N ASP A 291 11.35 -14.47 3.04
CA ASP A 291 10.46 -13.51 2.39
C ASP A 291 10.01 -12.46 3.42
N HIS A 292 10.67 -11.30 3.37
CA HIS A 292 10.36 -10.17 4.24
C HIS A 292 8.94 -9.64 4.05
N VAL A 293 8.40 -9.67 2.82
CA VAL A 293 7.06 -9.14 2.54
C VAL A 293 5.99 -10.01 3.20
N ALA A 294 6.04 -11.32 2.97
CA ALA A 294 5.11 -12.28 3.58
C ALA A 294 5.19 -12.22 5.11
N ARG A 295 6.42 -12.17 5.64
CA ARG A 295 6.67 -12.10 7.07
C ARG A 295 6.04 -10.86 7.69
N ASP A 296 6.35 -9.69 7.15
CA ASP A 296 5.98 -8.42 7.76
C ASP A 296 4.45 -8.20 7.64
N ILE A 297 3.85 -8.51 6.49
CA ILE A 297 2.38 -8.49 6.31
C ILE A 297 1.72 -9.50 7.27
N GLY A 298 2.24 -10.73 7.35
CA GLY A 298 1.73 -11.76 8.24
C GLY A 298 1.72 -11.32 9.71
N PHE A 299 2.82 -10.74 10.20
CA PHE A 299 2.89 -10.23 11.58
C PHE A 299 1.92 -9.08 11.83
N VAL A 300 1.84 -8.10 10.92
CA VAL A 300 0.92 -6.96 11.06
C VAL A 300 -0.51 -7.46 11.16
N PHE A 301 -0.95 -8.35 10.27
CA PHE A 301 -2.32 -8.87 10.28
C PHE A 301 -2.59 -9.84 11.42
N PHE A 302 -1.58 -10.59 11.89
CA PHE A 302 -1.72 -11.44 13.06
C PHE A 302 -1.99 -10.60 14.31
N ILE A 303 -1.18 -9.56 14.54
CA ILE A 303 -1.36 -8.62 15.64
C ILE A 303 -2.70 -7.89 15.50
N LEU A 304 -3.04 -7.42 14.30
CA LEU A 304 -4.31 -6.74 14.03
C LEU A 304 -5.52 -7.62 14.37
N ASN A 305 -5.52 -8.89 13.94
CA ASN A 305 -6.60 -9.83 14.27
C ASN A 305 -6.67 -10.09 15.77
N LEU A 306 -5.53 -10.29 16.44
CA LEU A 306 -5.48 -10.51 17.89
C LEU A 306 -6.09 -9.33 18.67
N TYR A 307 -5.72 -8.10 18.32
CA TYR A 307 -6.28 -6.91 18.97
C TYR A 307 -7.75 -6.67 18.59
N THR A 308 -8.14 -6.98 17.35
CA THR A 308 -9.56 -6.91 16.96
C THR A 308 -10.40 -7.82 17.86
N ARG A 309 -9.96 -9.07 18.09
CA ARG A 309 -10.63 -10.01 18.99
C ARG A 309 -10.57 -9.57 20.45
N PHE A 310 -9.45 -8.99 20.89
CA PHE A 310 -9.31 -8.43 22.24
C PHE A 310 -10.38 -7.36 22.49
N VAL A 311 -10.53 -6.39 21.58
CA VAL A 311 -11.57 -5.36 21.69
C VAL A 311 -12.96 -6.01 21.65
N GLU A 312 -13.22 -6.85 20.66
CA GLU A 312 -14.54 -7.45 20.42
C GLU A 312 -15.07 -8.26 21.61
N TYR A 313 -14.22 -9.07 22.26
CA TYR A 313 -14.66 -9.92 23.35
C TYR A 313 -14.54 -9.28 24.74
N LEU A 314 -13.70 -8.27 24.94
CA LEU A 314 -13.44 -7.71 26.27
C LEU A 314 -14.07 -6.35 26.49
N TRP A 315 -14.41 -5.59 25.44
CA TRP A 315 -14.93 -4.22 25.58
C TRP A 315 -16.16 -4.13 26.49
N ASP A 316 -17.14 -5.03 26.32
CA ASP A 316 -18.37 -5.04 27.11
C ASP A 316 -18.32 -5.99 28.31
N ASN A 317 -17.32 -6.88 28.38
CA ASN A 317 -17.25 -7.96 29.37
C ASN A 317 -16.34 -7.67 30.58
N ILE A 318 -15.45 -6.66 30.50
CA ILE A 318 -14.56 -6.29 31.61
C ILE A 318 -14.62 -4.80 31.91
N ASN A 319 -14.19 -4.43 33.13
CA ASN A 319 -14.07 -3.02 33.52
C ASN A 319 -13.11 -2.28 32.58
N ARG A 320 -13.50 -1.09 32.11
CA ARG A 320 -12.71 -0.25 31.19
C ARG A 320 -11.28 0.00 31.66
N THR A 321 -11.08 0.17 32.97
CA THR A 321 -9.74 0.36 33.56
C THR A 321 -8.86 -0.88 33.36
N ILE A 322 -9.40 -2.08 33.63
CA ILE A 322 -8.68 -3.35 33.42
C ILE A 322 -8.42 -3.57 31.93
N PHE A 323 -9.39 -3.25 31.07
CA PHE A 323 -9.26 -3.32 29.62
C PHE A 323 -8.07 -2.49 29.12
N PHE A 324 -8.01 -1.21 29.48
CA PHE A 324 -6.91 -0.34 29.08
C PHE A 324 -5.57 -0.73 29.71
N LEU A 325 -5.58 -1.27 30.93
CA LEU A 325 -4.36 -1.78 31.57
C LEU A 325 -3.76 -2.97 30.83
N ILE A 326 -4.58 -3.96 30.45
CA ILE A 326 -4.12 -5.12 29.66
C ILE A 326 -3.62 -4.66 28.29
N LEU A 327 -4.34 -3.72 27.65
CA LEU A 327 -3.93 -3.13 26.38
C LEU A 327 -2.56 -2.44 26.49
N ALA A 328 -2.35 -1.63 27.53
CA ALA A 328 -1.06 -0.96 27.76
C ALA A 328 0.09 -1.95 28.01
N ILE A 329 -0.13 -2.97 28.85
CA ILE A 329 0.89 -3.99 29.16
C ILE A 329 1.25 -4.80 27.90
N SER A 330 0.25 -5.15 27.09
CA SER A 330 0.47 -5.91 25.84
C SER A 330 1.26 -5.11 24.81
N PHE A 331 0.92 -3.84 24.57
CA PHE A 331 1.71 -2.97 23.70
C PHE A 331 3.13 -2.74 24.22
N TRP A 332 3.30 -2.55 25.53
CA TRP A 332 4.62 -2.43 26.14
C TRP A 332 5.46 -3.71 25.94
N ALA A 333 4.86 -4.89 26.11
CA ALA A 333 5.54 -6.17 25.89
C ALA A 333 5.95 -6.36 24.43
N VAL A 334 5.06 -6.03 23.48
CA VAL A 334 5.36 -6.07 22.04
C VAL A 334 6.49 -5.09 21.70
N GLY A 335 6.45 -3.87 22.24
CA GLY A 335 7.51 -2.86 22.07
C GLY A 335 8.87 -3.36 22.57
N ARG A 336 8.93 -3.91 23.79
CA ARG A 336 10.15 -4.51 24.35
C ARG A 336 10.68 -5.69 23.52
N TRP A 337 9.79 -6.51 22.98
CA TRP A 337 10.19 -7.60 22.10
C TRP A 337 10.79 -7.07 20.79
N ALA A 338 10.16 -6.06 20.18
CA ALA A 338 10.67 -5.39 18.99
C ALA A 338 12.05 -4.76 19.23
N GLU A 339 12.24 -4.06 20.36
CA GLU A 339 13.54 -3.51 20.77
C GLU A 339 14.62 -4.59 20.91
N LYS A 340 14.27 -5.73 21.53
CA LYS A 340 15.20 -6.85 21.71
C LYS A 340 15.61 -7.48 20.39
N VAL A 341 14.69 -7.61 19.44
CA VAL A 341 15.00 -8.10 18.09
C VAL A 341 15.88 -7.10 17.35
N TRP A 342 15.61 -5.80 17.48
CA TRP A 342 16.40 -4.75 16.86
C TRP A 342 17.84 -4.70 17.39
N ARG A 343 18.03 -4.75 18.71
CA ARG A 343 19.37 -4.77 19.34
C ARG A 343 20.21 -5.98 18.94
N LYS A 344 19.61 -7.14 18.69
CA LYS A 344 20.32 -8.34 18.21
C LYS A 344 20.84 -8.21 16.77
N GLY A 345 20.33 -7.24 15.99
CA GLY A 345 20.78 -6.96 14.63
C GLY A 345 21.92 -5.95 14.55
N GLN A 346 22.32 -5.33 15.67
CA GLN A 346 23.52 -4.51 15.77
C GLN A 346 24.64 -5.40 16.30
N PRO A 347 25.77 -5.56 15.58
CA PRO A 347 26.95 -6.17 16.17
C PRO A 347 27.37 -5.34 17.39
N ASN A 348 27.63 -6.03 18.50
CA ASN A 348 28.17 -5.42 19.73
C ASN A 348 29.51 -4.75 19.48
#